data_AF-A0A382D3L3-F1
#
_entry.id   AF-A0A382D3L3-F1
#
_cell.length_a   1.000
_cell.length_b   1.000
_cell.length_c   1.000
_cell.angle_alpha   90.00
_cell.angle_beta   90.00
_cell.angle_gamma   90.00
#
_symmetry.space_group_name_H-M   'P 1'
#
loop_
_entity.id
_entity.type
_entity.pdbx_description
1 polymer ?
#
loop_
_entity_poly.entity_id
_entity_poly.type
_entity_poly.pdbx_seq_one_letter_code
_entity_poly.pdbx_strand_id
1 'polypeptide(L)' 'GYEAVMGCIQNNKNEDPETIKNTLLDLGDNWLNGVPLQDDITIVVVKKM' A
#
# COMPACT_ATOMS: atom_id res chain seq x y z
N GLY A 1 -3.26 -6.35 -9.75
CA GLY A 1 -2.11 -6.02 -8.89
C GLY A 1 -1.89 -4.53 -8.86
N TYR A 2 -1.49 -3.98 -10.01
CA TYR A 2 -1.48 -2.54 -10.25
C TYR A 2 -2.84 -1.87 -9.94
N GLU A 3 -3.95 -2.49 -10.34
CA GLU A 3 -5.31 -1.97 -10.15
C GLU A 3 -5.69 -1.88 -8.66
N ALA A 4 -5.27 -2.86 -7.87
CA ALA A 4 -5.51 -2.89 -6.43
C ALA A 4 -4.74 -1.76 -5.72
N VAL A 5 -3.48 -1.56 -6.12
CA VAL A 5 -2.65 -0.44 -5.64
C VAL A 5 -3.24 0.90 -6.07
N MET A 6 -3.64 1.05 -7.34
CA MET A 6 -4.27 2.26 -7.86
C MET A 6 -5.57 2.59 -7.12
N GLY A 7 -6.44 1.60 -6.90
CA GLY A 7 -7.68 1.77 -6.14
C GLY A 7 -7.40 2.18 -4.69
N CYS A 8 -6.43 1.54 -4.04
CA CYS A 8 -5.98 1.93 -2.70
C CYS A 8 -5.50 3.39 -2.66
N ILE A 9 -4.68 3.82 -3.61
CA ILE A 9 -4.20 5.21 -3.68
C ILE A 9 -5.38 6.17 -3.91
N GLN A 10 -6.28 5.88 -4.85
CA GLN A 10 -7.41 6.76 -5.17
C GLN A 10 -8.32 7.01 -3.96
N ASN A 11 -8.54 5.97 -3.15
CA ASN A 11 -9.39 6.04 -1.96
C ASN A 11 -8.73 6.78 -0.79
N ASN A 12 -7.39 6.78 -0.71
CA ASN A 12 -6.65 7.28 0.46
C ASN A 12 -5.76 8.50 0.16
N LYS A 13 -5.70 9.02 -1.07
CA LYS A 13 -4.80 10.11 -1.50
C LYS A 13 -4.87 11.40 -0.67
N ASN A 14 -5.98 11.63 0.04
CA ASN A 14 -6.17 12.80 0.87
C ASN A 14 -5.56 12.65 2.27
N GLU A 15 -5.33 11.42 2.72
CA GLU A 15 -4.70 11.09 3.99
C GLU A 15 -3.22 11.52 4.03
N ASP A 16 -2.65 11.57 5.22
CA ASP A 16 -1.22 11.83 5.38
C ASP A 16 -0.36 10.69 4.80
N PRO A 17 0.91 10.94 4.45
CA PRO A 17 1.77 9.95 3.82
C PRO A 17 1.96 8.66 4.63
N GLU A 18 1.92 8.75 5.97
CA GLU A 18 2.07 7.58 6.83
C GLU A 18 0.83 6.70 6.80
N THR A 19 -0.36 7.30 6.83
CA THR A 19 -1.63 6.58 6.65
C THR A 19 -1.68 5.89 5.28
N ILE A 20 -1.30 6.56 4.19
CA ILE A 20 -1.25 5.96 2.84
C ILE A 20 -0.29 4.75 2.80
N LYS A 21 0.90 4.89 3.41
CA LYS A 21 1.88 3.80 3.51
C LYS A 21 1.30 2.60 4.25
N ASN A 22 0.62 2.83 5.37
CA ASN A 22 0.02 1.76 6.17
C ASN A 22 -1.11 1.06 5.40
N THR A 23 -1.96 1.77 4.68
CA THR A 23 -3.00 1.14 3.85
C THR A 23 -2.43 0.28 2.72
N LEU A 24 -1.27 0.65 2.16
CA LEU A 24 -0.56 -0.17 1.17
C LEU A 24 0.05 -1.44 1.78
N LEU A 25 0.52 -1.37 3.02
CA LEU A 25 0.97 -2.55 3.77
C LEU A 25 -0.20 -3.50 4.05
N ASP A 26 -1.33 -2.97 4.54
CA ASP A 26 -2.54 -3.76 4.80
C ASP A 26 -3.07 -4.42 3.52
N LEU A 27 -2.98 -3.73 2.37
CA LEU A 27 -3.33 -4.32 1.08
C LEU A 27 -2.44 -5.51 0.74
N GLY A 28 -1.14 -5.39 1.00
CA GLY A 28 -0.16 -6.47 0.83
C GLY A 28 -0.45 -7.67 1.71
N ASP A 29 -0.69 -7.43 3.01
CA ASP A 29 -1.00 -8.49 3.98
C ASP A 29 -2.26 -9.26 3.61
N ASN A 30 -3.32 -8.55 3.21
CA ASN A 30 -4.58 -9.15 2.75
C ASN A 30 -4.38 -9.99 1.48
N TRP A 31 -3.50 -9.56 0.58
CA TRP A 31 -3.22 -10.29 -0.65
C TRP A 31 -2.38 -11.56 -0.38
N LEU A 32 -1.42 -11.47 0.54
CA LEU A 32 -0.62 -12.60 0.97
C LEU A 32 -1.45 -13.65 1.72
N ASN A 33 -2.51 -13.25 2.44
CA ASN A 33 -3.46 -14.14 3.12
C ASN A 33 -2.76 -15.24 3.95
N GLY A 34 -1.72 -14.86 4.70
CA GLY A 34 -0.93 -15.77 5.53
C GLY A 34 0.19 -16.52 4.81
N VAL A 35 0.37 -16.32 3.49
CA VAL A 35 1.55 -16.80 2.77
C VAL A 35 2.74 -15.89 3.11
N PRO A 36 3.88 -16.44 3.55
CA PRO A 36 5.06 -15.63 3.82
C PRO A 36 5.56 -14.93 2.55
N LEU A 37 6.09 -13.72 2.73
CA LEU A 37 6.77 -12.98 1.68
C LEU A 37 7.87 -13.84 1.06
N GLN A 38 7.87 -13.93 -0.27
CA GLN A 38 8.90 -14.65 -1.01
C GLN A 38 10.10 -13.76 -1.35
N ASP A 39 9.95 -12.45 -1.24
CA ASP A 39 10.95 -11.41 -1.51
C ASP A 39 10.71 -10.18 -0.62
N ASP A 40 11.74 -9.34 -0.48
CA ASP A 40 11.64 -8.08 0.25
C ASP A 40 10.74 -7.07 -0.48
N ILE A 41 9.89 -6.36 0.26
CA ILE A 41 9.05 -5.28 -0.26
C ILE A 41 9.53 -3.93 0.28
N THR A 42 9.72 -2.96 -0.61
CA THR A 42 9.97 -1.56 -0.25
C THR A 42 8.83 -0.68 -0.75
N ILE A 43 8.22 0.11 0.15
CA ILE A 43 7.16 1.07 -0.17
C ILE A 43 7.64 2.47 0.18
N VAL A 44 7.57 3.40 -0.78
CA VAL A 44 7.91 4.81 -0.59
C VAL A 44 6.71 5.66 -1.00
N VAL A 45 6.20 6.48 -0.08
CA VAL A 45 5.11 7.42 -0.34
C VAL A 45 5.69 8.84 -0.38
N VAL A 46 5.57 9.49 -1.53
CA VAL A 46 5.94 10.90 -1.69
C VAL A 46 4.67 11.68 -2.00
N LYS A 47 4.27 12.55 -1.09
CA LYS A 47 3.13 13.47 -1.27
C LYS A 47 3.67 14.88 -1.41
N LYS A 48 3.33 15.54 -2.52
CA LYS A 48 3.60 16.97 -2.68
C LYS A 48 2.60 17.73 -1.79
N MET A 49 3.13 18.56 -0.89
CA MET A 49 2.34 19.47 -0.05
C MET A 49 2.15 20.81 -0.75
#